data_AF-D2U205-F1
#
_entry.id   AF-D2U205-F1
#
_cell.length_a   1.000
_cell.length_b   1.000
_cell.length_c   1.000
_cell.angle_alpha   90.00
_cell.angle_beta   90.00
_cell.angle_gamma   90.00
#
_symmetry.space_group_name_H-M   'P 1'
#
loop_
_entity.id
_entity.type
_entity.pdbx_description
1 polymer ?
#
loop_
_entity_poly.entity_id
_entity_poly.type
_entity_poly.pdbx_seq_one_letter_code
_entity_poly.pdbx_strand_id
1 'polypeptide(L)' 'MMKEITAEQQMRLDILRLVLLDTAAAQITIDFVKDEKLKFEIFRDLWHESGAESTPVARAQKSIQKGKEALLLFQ' A
#
# COMPACT_ATOMS: atom_id res chain seq x y z
N MET A 1 14.28 -18.70 20.95
CA MET A 1 14.32 -18.79 19.48
C MET A 1 14.12 -17.38 18.92
N MET A 2 14.88 -16.99 17.89
CA MET A 2 14.61 -15.75 17.15
C MET A 2 13.44 -16.02 16.20
N LYS A 3 12.35 -15.26 16.32
CA LYS A 3 11.20 -15.38 15.43
C LYS A 3 11.48 -14.52 14.21
N GLU A 4 11.70 -15.16 13.07
CA GLU A 4 11.90 -14.44 11.80
C GLU A 4 10.61 -13.79 11.33
N ILE A 5 10.74 -12.66 10.63
CA ILE A 5 9.63 -11.95 10.00
C ILE A 5 9.23 -12.73 8.74
N THR A 6 7.96 -13.12 8.61
CA THR A 6 7.47 -13.78 7.39
C THR A 6 7.42 -12.82 6.20
N ALA A 7 7.35 -13.33 4.98
CA ALA A 7 7.24 -12.49 3.78
C ALA A 7 6.02 -11.54 3.82
N GLU A 8 4.88 -12.02 4.31
CA GLU A 8 3.66 -11.23 4.48
C GLU A 8 3.85 -10.15 5.55
N GLN A 9 4.48 -10.50 6.67
CA GLN A 9 4.79 -9.54 7.73
C GLN A 9 5.74 -8.45 7.22
N GLN A 10 6.73 -8.81 6.40
CA GLN A 10 7.66 -7.86 5.81
C GLN A 10 6.92 -6.92 4.85
N MET A 11 6.05 -7.43 3.98
CA MET A 11 5.26 -6.57 3.07
C MET A 11 4.35 -5.61 3.84
N ARG A 12 3.65 -6.09 4.88
CA ARG A 12 2.78 -5.24 5.72
C ARG A 12 3.58 -4.19 6.49
N LEU A 13 4.79 -4.53 6.93
CA LEU A 13 5.72 -3.58 7.55
C LEU A 13 6.19 -2.52 6.55
N ASP A 14 6.47 -2.92 5.31
CA ASP A 14 6.86 -2.00 4.25
C ASP A 14 5.70 -1.07 3.85
N ILE A 15 4.46 -1.59 3.82
CA ILE A 15 3.25 -0.76 3.66
C ILE A 15 3.15 0.28 4.78
N LEU A 16 3.28 -0.13 6.05
CA LEU A 16 3.21 0.78 7.19
C LEU A 16 4.25 1.90 7.09
N ARG A 17 5.48 1.57 6.69
CA ARG A 17 6.56 2.55 6.49
C ARG A 17 6.27 3.49 5.32
N LEU A 18 5.77 2.96 4.21
CA LEU A 18 5.44 3.71 3.01
C LEU A 18 4.37 4.77 3.28
N VAL A 19 3.33 4.42 4.05
CA VAL A 19 2.23 5.32 4.39
C VAL A 19 2.49 6.16 5.65
N LEU A 20 3.77 6.45 5.92
CA LEU A 20 4.22 7.37 6.98
C LEU A 20 3.84 6.93 8.40
N LEU A 21 3.82 5.61 8.64
CA LEU A 21 3.46 4.98 9.92
C LEU A 21 2.02 5.26 10.38
N ASP A 22 1.17 5.80 9.50
CA ASP A 22 -0.25 5.98 9.77
C ASP A 22 -0.97 4.62 9.71
N THR A 23 -1.46 4.15 10.85
CA THR A 23 -2.07 2.82 10.97
C THR A 23 -3.40 2.70 10.24
N ALA A 24 -4.14 3.79 10.07
CA ALA A 24 -5.39 3.79 9.31
C ALA A 24 -5.12 3.71 7.80
N ALA A 25 -4.14 4.47 7.30
CA ALA A 25 -3.67 4.38 5.92
C ALA A 25 -3.06 3.00 5.62
N ALA A 26 -2.31 2.43 6.58
CA ALA A 26 -1.74 1.10 6.44
C ALA A 26 -2.83 0.04 6.33
N GLN A 27 -3.86 0.09 7.19
CA GLN A 27 -4.94 -0.89 7.18
C GLN A 27 -5.66 -0.94 5.82
N ILE A 28 -6.10 0.22 5.30
CA ILE A 28 -6.81 0.25 4.01
C ILE A 28 -5.92 -0.17 2.84
N THR A 29 -4.61 0.08 2.94
CA THR A 29 -3.64 -0.33 1.93
C THR A 29 -3.40 -1.84 1.99
N ILE A 30 -3.27 -2.42 3.18
CA ILE A 30 -3.14 -3.87 3.38
C ILE A 30 -4.39 -4.57 2.82
N ASP A 31 -5.58 -4.04 3.07
CA ASP A 31 -6.85 -4.61 2.58
C ASP A 31 -6.95 -4.57 1.04
N PHE A 32 -6.38 -3.55 0.40
CA PHE A 32 -6.27 -3.46 -1.05
C PHE A 32 -5.21 -4.42 -1.61
N VAL A 33 -4.01 -4.42 -1.04
CA VAL A 33 -2.85 -5.18 -1.51
C VAL A 33 -3.03 -6.68 -1.33
N LYS A 34 -3.67 -7.12 -0.22
CA LYS A 34 -3.91 -8.55 0.11
C LYS A 34 -2.67 -9.43 -0.02
N ASP A 35 -1.52 -8.90 0.40
CA ASP A 35 -0.21 -9.54 0.30
C ASP A 35 0.22 -9.92 -1.16
N GLU A 36 -0.44 -9.35 -2.18
CA GLU A 36 -0.11 -9.57 -3.59
C GLU A 36 0.96 -8.57 -4.06
N LYS A 37 2.13 -9.10 -4.48
CA LYS A 37 3.29 -8.28 -4.88
C LYS A 37 2.95 -7.27 -5.99
N LEU A 38 2.18 -7.66 -7.01
CA LEU A 38 1.77 -6.75 -8.08
C LEU A 38 0.97 -5.55 -7.54
N LYS A 39 0.01 -5.79 -6.65
CA LYS A 39 -0.80 -4.73 -6.05
C LYS A 39 0.03 -3.81 -5.15
N PHE A 40 0.99 -4.37 -4.43
CA PHE A 40 1.93 -3.59 -3.61
C PHE A 40 2.76 -2.62 -4.47
N GLU A 41 3.35 -3.11 -5.57
CA GLU A 41 4.16 -2.28 -6.46
C GLU A 41 3.32 -1.16 -7.11
N ILE A 42 2.11 -1.49 -7.60
CA ILE A 42 1.17 -0.51 -8.15
C ILE A 42 0.80 0.55 -7.11
N PHE A 43 0.45 0.12 -5.89
CA PHE A 43 0.13 1.06 -4.82
C PHE A 43 1.32 1.96 -4.50
N ARG A 44 2.53 1.41 -4.41
CA ARG A 44 3.75 2.18 -4.10
C ARG A 44 3.99 3.29 -5.12
N ASP A 45 3.87 2.98 -6.40
CA ASP A 45 4.14 3.95 -7.45
C ASP A 45 3.06 5.05 -7.47
N LEU A 46 1.79 4.68 -7.30
CA LEU A 46 0.67 5.63 -7.21
C LEU A 46 0.65 6.45 -5.92
N TRP A 47 1.15 5.89 -4.82
CA TRP A 47 1.39 6.62 -3.59
C TRP A 47 2.33 7.77 -3.84
N HIS A 48 3.49 7.52 -4.47
CA HIS A 48 4.46 8.58 -4.80
C HIS A 48 3.85 9.68 -5.68
N GLU A 49 3.01 9.33 -6.66
CA GLU A 49 2.31 10.29 -7.52
C GLU A 49 1.19 11.07 -6.80
N SER A 50 0.52 10.46 -5.82
CA SER A 50 -0.61 11.07 -5.10
C SER A 50 -0.21 12.11 -4.03
N GLY A 51 1.02 12.63 -4.04
CA GLY A 51 1.63 13.44 -2.97
C GLY A 51 0.98 14.77 -2.59
N ALA A 52 -0.07 15.21 -3.30
CA ALA A 52 -0.75 16.48 -3.04
C ALA A 52 -1.87 16.42 -1.98
N GLU A 53 -2.19 15.24 -1.44
CA GLU A 53 -3.28 15.09 -0.45
C GLU A 53 -2.87 15.54 0.96
N SER A 54 -3.84 16.04 1.74
CA SER A 54 -3.62 16.64 3.06
C SER A 54 -3.33 15.64 4.18
N THR A 55 -3.66 14.36 4.00
CA THR A 55 -3.48 13.31 5.01
C THR A 55 -3.00 12.00 4.37
N PRO A 56 -2.25 11.15 5.10
CA PRO A 56 -1.85 9.83 4.62
C PRO A 56 -3.05 8.96 4.21
N VAL A 57 -4.15 9.02 4.95
CA VAL A 57 -5.39 8.27 4.64
C VAL A 57 -5.97 8.71 3.30
N ALA A 58 -6.14 10.02 3.07
CA ALA A 58 -6.66 10.55 1.80
C ALA A 58 -5.74 10.17 0.62
N ARG A 59 -4.42 10.27 0.82
CA ARG A 59 -3.43 9.85 -0.17
C ARG A 59 -3.54 8.36 -0.51
N ALA A 60 -3.69 7.50 0.50
CA ALA A 60 -3.82 6.06 0.31
C ALA A 60 -5.14 5.74 -0.41
N GLN A 61 -6.26 6.36 -0.04
CA GLN A 61 -7.54 6.19 -0.73
C GLN A 61 -7.47 6.56 -2.22
N LYS A 62 -6.85 7.71 -2.54
CA LYS A 62 -6.61 8.13 -3.93
C LYS A 62 -5.72 7.15 -4.69
N SER A 63 -4.63 6.70 -4.06
CA SER A 63 -3.69 5.74 -4.65
C SER A 63 -4.37 4.39 -4.93
N ILE A 64 -5.24 3.93 -4.01
CA ILE A 64 -6.05 2.71 -4.17
C ILE A 64 -7.05 2.87 -5.31
N GLN A 65 -7.71 4.03 -5.43
CA GLN A 65 -8.66 4.27 -6.50
C GLN A 65 -7.97 4.22 -7.88
N LYS A 66 -6.85 4.91 -8.04
CA LYS A 66 -6.01 4.81 -9.24
C LYS A 66 -5.46 3.40 -9.45
N GLY A 67 -5.15 2.68 -8.37
CA GLY A 67 -4.61 1.32 -8.43
C GLY A 67 -5.60 0.32 -9.00
N LYS A 68 -6.89 0.47 -8.68
CA LYS A 68 -7.96 -0.35 -9.28
C LYS A 68 -8.05 -0.15 -10.79
N GLU A 69 -7.86 1.08 -11.28
CA GLU A 69 -7.83 1.40 -12.71
C GLU A 69 -6.57 0.83 -13.37
N ALA A 70 -5.40 1.00 -12.75
CA ALA A 70 -4.13 0.49 -13.27
C ALA A 70 -4.10 -1.04 -13.35
N LEU A 71 -4.73 -1.75 -12.40
CA LEU A 71 -4.81 -3.22 -12.41
C LEU A 71 -5.51 -3.77 -13.65
N LEU A 72 -6.38 -3.00 -14.31
CA LEU A 72 -7.02 -3.42 -15.57
C LEU A 72 -6.02 -3.61 -16.71
N LEU A 73 -4.81 -3.03 -16.61
CA LEU A 73 -3.75 -3.15 -17.61
C LEU A 73 -2.99 -4.49 -17.55
N PHE A 74 -3.24 -5.31 -16.53
CA PHE A 74 -2.52 -6.55 -16.25
C PHE A 74 -3.42 -7.80 -16.31
N GLN A 75 -4.56 -7.70 -17.02
CA GLN A 75 -5.51 -8.80 -17.24
C GLN A 75 -5.17 -9.63 -18.48
#